data_AF-A0A940Q5Q3-F1
#
_entry.id   AF-A0A940Q5Q3-F1
#
_cell.length_a   1.000
_cell.length_b   1.000
_cell.length_c   1.000
_cell.angle_alpha   90.00
_cell.angle_beta   90.00
_cell.angle_gamma   90.00
#
_symmetry.space_group_name_H-M   'P 1'
#
loop_
_entity.id
_entity.type
_entity.pdbx_description
1 polymer ?
#
loop_
_entity_poly.entity_id
_entity_poly.type
_entity_poly.pdbx_seq_one_letter_code
_entity_poly.pdbx_strand_id
1 'polypeptide(L)' 'MSKRESDILYFVSFCIEQYKRHHGMAGGDVMSLFDEYHVTEYLFENYDMLHTQGASWLMEEIENYIGEHKK' A
#
# COMPACT_ATOMS: atom_id res chain seq x y z
N MET A 1 2.98 2.08 21.36
CA MET A 1 2.53 1.36 20.16
C MET A 1 2.30 -0.09 20.52
N SER A 2 1.15 -0.63 20.15
CA SER A 2 0.85 -2.06 20.28
C SER A 2 1.61 -2.87 19.22
N LYS A 3 1.69 -4.19 19.44
CA LYS A 3 2.25 -5.11 18.45
C LYS A 3 1.51 -5.01 17.11
N ARG A 4 0.17 -4.99 17.17
CA ARG A 4 -0.70 -4.88 15.98
C ARG A 4 -0.42 -3.62 15.17
N GLU A 5 -0.32 -2.46 15.82
CA GLU A 5 0.02 -1.20 15.14
C GLU A 5 1.37 -1.29 14.44
N SER A 6 2.35 -1.93 15.06
CA SER A 6 3.68 -2.11 14.47
C SER A 6 3.62 -3.02 13.24
N ASP A 7 2.88 -4.14 13.32
CA ASP A 7 2.70 -5.08 12.20
C ASP A 7 2.01 -4.40 11.00
N ILE A 8 0.99 -3.57 11.25
CA ILE A 8 0.32 -2.79 10.19
C ILE A 8 1.31 -1.80 9.55
N LEU A 9 2.09 -1.07 10.34
CA LEU A 9 3.09 -0.13 9.81
C LEU A 9 4.17 -0.83 8.98
N TYR A 10 4.60 -2.03 9.39
CA TYR A 10 5.52 -2.84 8.60
C TYR A 10 4.90 -3.27 7.27
N PHE A 11 3.63 -3.68 7.28
CA PHE A 11 2.90 -4.03 6.06
C PHE A 11 2.74 -2.85 5.10
N VAL A 12 2.33 -1.68 5.60
CA VAL A 12 2.21 -0.46 4.78
C VAL A 12 3.57 -0.09 4.19
N SER A 13 4.63 -0.11 5.01
CA SER A 13 6.01 0.16 4.55
C SER A 13 6.46 -0.84 3.47
N PHE A 14 6.07 -2.11 3.62
CA PHE A 14 6.30 -3.15 2.61
C PHE A 14 5.59 -2.81 1.29
N CYS A 15 4.32 -2.45 1.31
CA CYS A 15 3.56 -2.08 0.11
C CYS A 15 4.20 -0.89 -0.63
N ILE A 16 4.60 0.16 0.10
CA ILE A 16 5.28 1.33 -0.47
C ILE A 16 6.59 0.92 -1.17
N GLU A 17 7.42 0.12 -0.51
CA GLU A 17 8.71 -0.32 -1.07
C GLU A 17 8.52 -1.26 -2.27
N GLN A 18 7.53 -2.14 -2.24
CA GLN A 18 7.20 -2.99 -3.40
C GLN A 18 6.72 -2.16 -4.58
N TYR A 19 5.81 -1.22 -4.36
CA TYR A 19 5.29 -0.34 -5.41
C TYR A 19 6.41 0.50 -6.02
N LYS A 20 7.27 1.08 -5.17
CA LYS A 20 8.48 1.79 -5.59
C LYS A 20 9.34 0.95 -6.54
N ARG A 21 9.60 -0.30 -6.17
CA ARG A 21 10.43 -1.22 -6.97
C ARG A 21 9.73 -1.67 -8.25
N HIS A 22 8.42 -1.91 -8.21
CA HIS A 22 7.62 -2.35 -9.34
C HIS A 22 7.57 -1.28 -10.45
N HIS A 23 7.42 -0.01 -10.06
CA HIS A 23 7.27 1.11 -10.99
C HIS A 23 8.55 1.92 -11.24
N GLY A 24 9.65 1.62 -10.53
CA GLY A 24 10.89 2.40 -10.61
C GLY A 24 10.74 3.85 -10.13
N MET A 25 9.84 4.09 -9.18
CA MET A 25 9.54 5.42 -8.63
C MET A 25 10.47 5.80 -7.48
N ALA A 26 10.51 7.07 -7.08
CA ALA A 26 11.11 7.45 -5.81
C ALA A 26 10.13 7.19 -4.65
N GLY A 27 10.65 6.86 -3.46
CA GLY A 27 9.80 6.58 -2.30
C GLY A 27 8.89 7.75 -1.91
N GLY A 28 9.39 8.99 -2.05
CA GLY A 28 8.58 10.19 -1.80
C GLY A 28 7.41 10.35 -2.79
N ASP A 29 7.62 9.97 -4.05
CA ASP A 29 6.56 10.03 -5.08
C ASP A 29 5.48 8.99 -4.81
N VAL A 30 5.89 7.78 -4.40
CA VAL A 30 4.94 6.72 -4.00
C VAL A 30 4.14 7.14 -2.77
N MET A 31 4.80 7.73 -1.77
CA MET A 31 4.12 8.26 -0.58
C MET A 31 3.09 9.32 -0.95
N SER A 32 3.45 10.26 -1.83
CA SER A 32 2.55 11.33 -2.28
C SER A 32 1.36 10.76 -3.06
N LEU A 33 1.60 9.76 -3.92
CA LEU A 33 0.54 9.04 -4.63
C LEU A 33 -0.39 8.30 -3.67
N PHE A 34 0.17 7.59 -2.68
CA PHE A 34 -0.63 6.83 -1.72
C PHE A 34 -1.48 7.75 -0.84
N ASP A 35 -0.97 8.93 -0.49
CA ASP A 35 -1.71 9.97 0.22
C ASP A 35 -2.82 10.57 -0.66
N GLU A 36 -2.51 10.94 -1.91
CA GLU A 36 -3.45 11.51 -2.88
C GLU A 36 -4.67 10.61 -3.11
N TYR A 37 -4.45 9.30 -3.20
CA TYR A 37 -5.50 8.32 -3.48
C TYR A 37 -5.99 7.57 -2.24
N HIS A 38 -5.60 7.97 -1.02
CA HIS A 38 -5.99 7.30 0.23
C HIS A 38 -5.65 5.80 0.32
N VAL A 39 -4.57 5.39 -0.36
CA VAL A 39 -4.08 4.00 -0.37
C VAL A 39 -3.57 3.60 1.01
N THR A 40 -2.92 4.52 1.74
CA THR A 40 -2.39 4.23 3.07
C THR A 40 -3.51 3.84 4.05
N GLU A 41 -4.61 4.60 4.04
CA GLU A 41 -5.82 4.32 4.81
C GLU A 41 -6.44 2.99 4.39
N TYR A 42 -6.57 2.74 3.08
CA TYR A 42 -7.08 1.48 2.56
C TYR A 42 -6.28 0.27 3.07
N LEU A 43 -4.94 0.34 3.01
CA LEU A 43 -4.05 -0.70 3.50
C LEU A 43 -4.16 -0.90 5.01
N PHE A 44 -4.36 0.18 5.76
CA PHE A 44 -4.52 0.14 7.22
C PHE A 44 -5.85 -0.52 7.62
N GLU A 45 -6.96 -0.08 7.02
CA GLU A 45 -8.31 -0.57 7.32
C GLU A 45 -8.51 -2.03 6.91
N ASN A 46 -7.85 -2.47 5.83
CA ASN A 46 -8.00 -3.80 5.27
C ASN A 46 -6.83 -4.75 5.60
N TYR A 47 -5.99 -4.38 6.58
CA TYR A 47 -4.79 -5.13 6.97
C TYR A 47 -5.07 -6.62 7.14
N ASP A 48 -6.08 -7.00 7.93
CA ASP A 48 -6.37 -8.40 8.28
C ASP A 48 -6.57 -9.30 7.04
N MET A 49 -7.10 -8.74 5.94
CA MET A 49 -7.26 -9.44 4.66
C MET A 49 -5.98 -9.36 3.82
N LEU A 50 -5.44 -8.15 3.63
CA LEU A 50 -4.40 -7.87 2.65
C LEU A 50 -3.03 -8.45 3.05
N HIS A 51 -2.67 -8.46 4.33
CA HIS A 51 -1.35 -8.94 4.79
C HIS A 51 -1.12 -10.44 4.56
N THR A 52 -2.16 -11.18 4.19
CA THR A 52 -2.10 -12.62 3.86
C THR A 52 -1.81 -12.89 2.38
N GLN A 53 -1.84 -11.85 1.54
CA GLN A 53 -1.73 -11.96 0.09
C GLN A 53 -0.28 -11.86 -0.39
N GLY A 54 -0.03 -12.37 -1.61
CA GLY A 54 1.28 -12.30 -2.26
C GLY A 54 1.60 -10.90 -2.79
N ALA A 55 2.89 -10.57 -2.89
CA ALA A 55 3.35 -9.25 -3.34
C ALA A 55 2.80 -8.83 -4.71
N SER A 56 2.81 -9.72 -5.71
CA SER A 56 2.28 -9.40 -7.05
C SER A 56 0.79 -9.07 -7.03
N TRP A 57 0.01 -9.84 -6.26
CA TRP A 57 -1.43 -9.60 -6.11
C TRP A 57 -1.70 -8.26 -5.43
N LEU A 58 -0.91 -7.91 -4.40
CA LEU A 58 -1.01 -6.62 -3.72
C LEU A 58 -0.72 -5.44 -4.65
N MET A 59 0.21 -5.59 -5.61
CA MET A 59 0.48 -4.53 -6.59
C MET A 59 -0.71 -4.32 -7.52
N GLU A 60 -1.26 -5.41 -8.08
CA GLU A 60 -2.45 -5.35 -8.93
C GLU A 60 -3.65 -4.74 -8.18
N GLU A 61 -3.84 -5.12 -6.91
CA GLU A 61 -4.90 -4.58 -6.05
C GLU A 61 -4.74 -3.07 -5.82
N ILE A 62 -3.53 -2.60 -5.50
CA ILE A 62 -3.27 -1.17 -5.31
C ILE A 62 -3.47 -0.39 -6.62
N GLU A 63 -3.02 -0.93 -7.76
CA GLU A 63 -3.24 -0.31 -9.07
C GLU A 63 -4.73 -0.19 -9.40
N ASN A 64 -5.50 -1.25 -9.17
CA ASN A 64 -6.94 -1.26 -9.37
C ASN A 64 -7.63 -0.22 -8.47
N TYR A 65 -7.31 -0.21 -7.19
CA TYR A 65 -7.85 0.75 -6.22
C TYR A 65 -7.58 2.20 -6.66
N ILE A 66 -6.35 2.54 -7.02
CA ILE A 66 -6.01 3.88 -7.54
C ILE A 66 -6.81 4.18 -8.82
N GLY A 67 -6.93 3.21 -9.74
CA GLY A 67 -7.67 3.36 -10.99
C GLY A 67 -9.16 3.65 -10.78
N GLU A 68 -9.77 3.06 -9.76
CA GLU A 68 -11.17 3.30 -9.40
C GLU A 68 -11.40 4.69 -8.80
N HIS A 69 -10.40 5.24 -8.08
CA HIS A 69 -10.46 6.52 -7.39
C HIS A 69 -9.95 7.72 -8.22
N LYS A 70 -9.48 7.48 -9.45
CA LYS A 70 -9.05 8.53 -10.42
C LYS A 70 -10.19 9.23 -11.17
N LYS A 71 -11.45 8.87 -10.93
CA LYS A 71 -12.61 9.35 -11.71
C LYS A 71 -13.13 10.72 -11.29
#